data_AF-A0A662KIC5-F1
#
_entry.id   AF-A0A662KIC5-F1
#
_cell.length_a   1.000
_cell.length_b   1.000
_cell.length_c   1.000
_cell.angle_alpha   90.00
_cell.angle_beta   90.00
_cell.angle_gamma   90.00
#
_symmetry.space_group_name_H-M   'P 1'
#
loop_
_entity.id
_entity.type
_entity.pdbx_description
1 polymer ?
#
loop_
_entity_poly.entity_id
_entity_poly.type
_entity_poly.pdbx_seq_one_letter_code
_entity_poly.pdbx_strand_id
1 'polypeptide(L)'
;MYEVRFHGRGGQGAVTAANIPAIAAFKAGKYTQSFPFFGVERRGAPVMAFTRMDDRPVRIKTQVYEPDAVVVLDPSLLEAVDITSGLKEGGVIIINSKKKPEEFDFKNPVATVDATSIAISHGLGTKT
;
A
#
# COMPACT_ATOMS: atom_id res chain seq x y z
N MET A 1 5.12 14.30 8.96
CA MET A 1 4.05 13.51 8.32
C MET A 1 4.68 12.38 7.53
N TYR A 2 4.23 11.16 7.79
CA TYR A 2 4.59 9.97 7.05
C TYR A 2 3.40 9.54 6.19
N GLU A 3 3.64 9.29 4.91
CA GLU A 3 2.61 9.00 3.92
C GLU A 3 2.89 7.67 3.22
N VAL A 4 1.85 6.83 3.12
CA VAL A 4 1.92 5.51 2.51
C VAL A 4 0.91 5.41 1.37
N ARG A 5 1.34 4.88 0.22
CA ARG A 5 0.48 4.60 -0.92
C ARG A 5 0.38 3.10 -1.15
N PHE A 6 -0.82 2.56 -1.06
CA PHE A 6 -1.16 1.17 -1.29
C PHE A 6 -1.67 1.00 -2.72
N HIS A 7 -1.18 -0.03 -3.40
CA HIS A 7 -1.63 -0.47 -4.71
C HIS A 7 -2.19 -1.89 -4.58
N GLY A 8 -3.40 -2.10 -5.06
CA GLY A 8 -4.01 -3.43 -5.14
C GLY A 8 -5.04 -3.47 -6.24
N ARG A 9 -5.81 -4.55 -6.32
CA ARG A 9 -6.97 -4.66 -7.22
C ARG A 9 -8.29 -4.57 -6.46
N GLY A 10 -9.34 -4.15 -7.16
CA GLY A 10 -10.70 -4.17 -6.64
C GLY A 10 -11.08 -5.55 -6.09
N GLY A 11 -11.31 -5.62 -4.78
CA GLY A 11 -11.62 -6.86 -4.05
C GLY A 11 -10.47 -7.46 -3.23
N GLN A 12 -9.23 -6.97 -3.36
CA GLN A 12 -8.07 -7.49 -2.61
C GLN A 12 -7.83 -6.81 -1.25
N GLY A 13 -8.67 -5.85 -0.87
CA GLY A 13 -8.60 -5.23 0.45
C GLY A 13 -7.55 -4.12 0.62
N ALA A 14 -7.10 -3.46 -0.46
CA ALA A 14 -6.17 -2.33 -0.39
C ALA A 14 -6.63 -1.21 0.56
N VAL A 15 -7.93 -0.90 0.57
CA VAL A 15 -8.54 0.10 1.48
C VAL A 15 -8.44 -0.36 2.94
N THR A 16 -8.72 -1.63 3.21
CA THR A 16 -8.58 -2.22 4.54
C THR A 16 -7.12 -2.20 4.99
N ALA A 17 -6.19 -2.56 4.11
CA ALA A 17 -4.75 -2.52 4.37
C ALA A 17 -4.27 -1.11 4.73
N ALA A 18 -4.77 -0.06 4.07
CA ALA A 18 -4.48 1.34 4.40
C ALA A 18 -5.10 1.80 5.74
N ASN A 19 -6.29 1.29 6.09
CA ASN A 19 -6.95 1.64 7.34
C ASN A 19 -6.24 1.08 8.58
N ILE A 20 -5.63 -0.11 8.50
CA ILE A 20 -4.95 -0.75 9.63
C ILE A 20 -3.86 0.14 10.26
N PRO A 21 -2.84 0.64 9.51
CA PRO A 21 -1.82 1.51 10.07
C PRO A 21 -2.38 2.86 10.53
N ALA A 22 -3.40 3.41 9.86
CA ALA A 22 -4.08 4.62 10.32
C ALA A 22 -4.70 4.42 11.71
N ILE A 23 -5.45 3.34 11.91
CA ILE A 23 -6.07 3.03 13.22
C ILE A 23 -4.99 2.78 14.28
N ALA A 24 -3.91 2.07 13.94
CA ALA A 24 -2.81 1.82 14.86
C ALA A 24 -2.12 3.12 15.29
N ALA A 25 -1.80 4.02 14.34
CA ALA A 25 -1.18 5.31 14.64
C ALA A 25 -2.11 6.25 15.41
N PHE A 26 -3.42 6.24 15.11
CA PHE A 26 -4.41 6.99 15.89
C PHE A 26 -4.45 6.52 17.35
N LYS A 27 -4.46 5.19 17.58
CA LYS A 27 -4.37 4.62 18.94
C LYS A 27 -3.06 4.97 19.64
N ALA A 28 -1.99 5.24 18.88
CA ALA A 28 -0.72 5.73 19.40
C ALA A 28 -0.66 7.26 19.58
N GLY A 29 -1.79 7.98 19.47
CA GLY A 29 -1.89 9.42 19.72
C GLY A 29 -1.50 10.30 18.53
N LYS A 30 -1.34 9.73 17.32
CA LYS A 30 -1.05 10.49 16.10
C LYS A 30 -2.33 10.99 15.43
N TYR A 31 -2.19 12.02 14.60
CA TYR A 31 -3.24 12.46 13.69
C TYR A 31 -3.15 11.67 12.39
N THR A 32 -4.27 11.12 11.94
CA THR A 32 -4.28 10.19 10.80
C THR A 32 -5.35 10.49 9.79
N GLN A 33 -5.09 10.18 8.53
CA GLN A 33 -6.10 10.07 7.48
C GLN A 33 -5.90 8.75 6.74
N SER A 34 -7.00 8.11 6.35
CA SER A 34 -6.98 6.98 5.42
C SER A 34 -8.13 7.11 4.43
N PHE A 35 -7.85 6.96 3.15
CA PHE A 35 -8.84 7.15 2.09
C PHE A 35 -8.44 6.44 0.80
N PRO A 36 -9.40 5.96 0.01
CA PRO A 36 -9.15 5.37 -1.29
C PRO A 36 -9.10 6.41 -2.42
N PHE A 37 -8.56 6.01 -3.56
CA PHE A 37 -8.83 6.60 -4.87
C PHE A 37 -9.25 5.50 -5.83
N PHE A 38 -10.44 5.67 -6.40
CA PHE A 38 -11.00 4.79 -7.39
C PHE A 38 -11.04 5.52 -8.73
N GLY A 39 -10.47 4.91 -9.78
CA GLY A 39 -10.62 5.40 -11.14
C GLY A 39 -12.02 5.08 -11.71
N VAL A 40 -12.09 4.79 -13.00
CA VAL A 40 -13.29 4.21 -13.65
C VAL A 40 -13.37 2.71 -13.36
N GLU A 41 -13.67 2.33 -12.13
CA GLU A 41 -13.45 0.96 -11.66
C GLU A 41 -14.50 -0.07 -12.08
N ARG A 42 -13.99 -1.26 -12.42
CA ARG A 42 -14.68 -2.55 -12.50
C ARG A 42 -13.95 -3.53 -11.57
N ARG A 43 -14.55 -4.68 -11.23
CA ARG A 43 -13.88 -5.71 -10.42
C ARG A 43 -12.51 -6.08 -11.04
N GLY A 44 -11.46 -6.11 -10.23
CA GLY A 44 -10.09 -6.40 -10.68
C GLY A 44 -9.30 -5.22 -11.24
N ALA A 45 -9.91 -4.02 -11.37
CA ALA A 45 -9.18 -2.81 -11.76
C ALA A 45 -8.15 -2.40 -10.69
N PRO A 46 -7.05 -1.73 -11.07
CA PRO A 46 -6.11 -1.14 -10.12
C PRO A 46 -6.80 -0.14 -9.19
N VAL A 47 -6.55 -0.30 -7.88
CA VAL A 47 -7.05 0.55 -6.80
C VAL A 47 -5.86 1.14 -6.08
N MET A 48 -5.94 2.43 -5.77
CA MET A 48 -5.03 3.07 -4.83
C MET A 48 -5.73 3.36 -3.50
N ALA A 49 -5.00 3.22 -2.41
CA ALA A 49 -5.41 3.72 -1.10
C ALA A 49 -4.24 4.40 -0.41
N PHE A 50 -4.56 5.31 0.50
CA PHE A 50 -3.56 6.18 1.10
C PHE A 50 -3.70 6.20 2.61
N THR A 51 -2.57 6.32 3.28
CA THR A 51 -2.50 6.55 4.72
C THR A 51 -1.59 7.74 4.98
N ARG A 52 -2.04 8.69 5.81
CA ARG A 52 -1.22 9.76 6.39
C ARG A 52 -1.19 9.62 7.89
N MET A 53 -0.02 9.81 8.49
CA MET A 53 0.18 9.78 9.94
C MET A 53 1.13 10.92 10.31
N ASP A 54 0.76 11.77 11.28
CA ASP A 54 1.59 12.89 11.71
C ASP A 54 1.42 13.22 13.20
N ASP A 55 2.39 13.93 13.75
CA ASP A 55 2.34 14.46 15.13
C ASP A 55 1.44 15.69 15.27
N ARG A 56 0.98 16.25 14.15
CA ARG A 56 0.15 17.46 14.09
C ARG A 56 -1.11 17.19 13.25
N PRO A 57 -2.19 17.98 13.42
CA PRO A 57 -3.41 17.81 12.63
C PRO A 57 -3.15 17.78 11.11
N VAL A 58 -3.58 16.70 10.44
CA VAL A 58 -3.46 16.55 8.99
C VAL A 58 -4.57 17.34 8.31
N ARG A 59 -4.23 18.47 7.68
CA ARG A 59 -5.18 19.37 7.00
C ARG A 59 -5.26 19.17 5.48
N ILE A 60 -4.30 18.47 4.89
CA ILE A 60 -4.23 18.17 3.46
C ILE A 60 -5.35 17.19 3.09
N LYS A 61 -6.03 17.41 1.96
CA LYS A 61 -7.17 16.60 1.48
C LYS A 61 -7.02 16.14 0.01
N THR A 62 -5.79 16.07 -0.47
CA THR A 62 -5.44 15.59 -1.81
C THR A 62 -4.92 14.15 -1.75
N GLN A 63 -4.70 13.53 -2.91
CA GLN A 63 -3.96 12.25 -2.99
C GLN A 63 -2.53 12.38 -2.43
N VAL A 64 -1.89 11.24 -2.18
CA VAL A 64 -0.46 11.20 -1.83
C VAL A 64 0.35 11.07 -3.12
N TYR A 65 1.00 12.18 -3.49
CA TYR A 65 1.86 12.23 -4.67
C TYR A 65 3.31 11.85 -4.35
N GLU A 66 3.77 12.13 -3.12
CA GLU A 66 5.15 11.89 -2.68
C GLU A 66 5.21 10.96 -1.45
N PRO A 67 4.90 9.66 -1.62
CA PRO A 67 4.86 8.72 -0.50
C PRO A 67 6.27 8.46 0.09
N ASP A 68 6.31 8.17 1.39
CA ASP A 68 7.49 7.64 2.09
C ASP A 68 7.60 6.11 1.95
N ALA A 69 6.46 5.44 1.72
CA ALA A 69 6.41 4.02 1.41
C ALA A 69 5.32 3.67 0.40
N VAL A 70 5.60 2.65 -0.40
CA VAL A 70 4.66 2.05 -1.35
C VAL A 70 4.44 0.58 -0.96
N VAL A 71 3.18 0.15 -0.91
CA VAL A 71 2.80 -1.24 -0.62
C VAL A 71 2.03 -1.80 -1.81
N VAL A 72 2.49 -2.90 -2.38
CA VAL A 72 1.92 -3.56 -3.56
C VAL A 72 1.32 -4.90 -3.14
N LEU A 73 -0.01 -4.98 -3.10
CA LEU A 73 -0.75 -6.20 -2.70
C LEU A 73 -0.76 -7.26 -3.81
N ASP A 74 -0.65 -6.83 -5.06
CA ASP A 74 -0.65 -7.70 -6.24
C ASP A 74 0.54 -7.35 -7.15
N PRO A 75 1.52 -8.26 -7.30
CA PRO A 75 2.73 -8.00 -8.08
C PRO A 75 2.45 -7.83 -9.58
N SER A 76 1.29 -8.25 -10.10
CA SER A 76 0.92 -7.98 -11.50
C SER A 76 0.72 -6.49 -11.80
N LEU A 77 0.55 -5.65 -10.77
CA LEU A 77 0.43 -4.20 -10.94
C LEU A 77 1.75 -3.54 -11.33
N LEU A 78 2.90 -4.19 -11.09
CA LEU A 78 4.22 -3.69 -11.49
C LEU A 78 4.33 -3.52 -13.01
N GLU A 79 3.57 -4.30 -13.78
CA GLU A 79 3.52 -4.20 -15.25
C GLU A 79 2.46 -3.21 -15.75
N ALA A 80 1.52 -2.82 -14.89
CA ALA A 80 0.33 -2.04 -15.29
C ALA A 80 0.44 -0.56 -14.94
N VAL A 81 1.17 -0.20 -13.87
CA VAL A 81 1.29 1.17 -13.39
C VAL A 81 2.70 1.45 -12.88
N ASP A 82 3.14 2.71 -12.98
CA ASP A 82 4.36 3.15 -12.31
C ASP A 82 4.10 3.32 -10.81
N ILE A 83 4.35 2.25 -10.05
CA ILE A 83 4.21 2.23 -8.59
C ILE A 83 5.20 3.18 -7.89
N THR A 84 6.32 3.51 -8.54
CA THR A 84 7.41 4.33 -7.99
C THR A 84 7.21 5.82 -8.21
N SER A 85 6.20 6.22 -8.99
CA SER A 85 5.93 7.63 -9.31
C SER A 85 5.83 8.51 -8.07
N GLY A 86 6.78 9.43 -7.90
CA GLY A 86 6.87 10.34 -6.76
C GLY A 86 7.35 9.71 -5.45
N LEU A 87 7.70 8.42 -5.41
CA LEU A 87 8.30 7.81 -4.22
C LEU A 87 9.57 8.58 -3.83
N LYS A 88 9.62 9.04 -2.58
CA LYS A 88 10.74 9.83 -2.06
C LYS A 88 12.05 9.05 -2.13
N GLU A 89 13.17 9.78 -2.20
CA GLU A 89 14.50 9.19 -2.06
C GLU A 89 14.61 8.44 -0.72
N GLY A 90 15.11 7.20 -0.77
CA GLY A 90 15.16 6.31 0.40
C GLY A 90 13.80 5.74 0.85
N GLY A 91 12.70 6.09 0.18
CA GLY A 91 11.39 5.51 0.43
C GLY A 91 11.36 4.01 0.14
N VAL A 92 10.54 3.25 0.86
CA VAL A 92 10.56 1.77 0.83
C VAL A 92 9.43 1.21 -0.02
N ILE A 93 9.72 0.15 -0.78
CA ILE A 93 8.74 -0.61 -1.55
C ILE A 93 8.50 -1.96 -0.86
N ILE A 94 7.26 -2.28 -0.53
CA ILE A 94 6.85 -3.56 0.04
C ILE A 94 5.98 -4.29 -0.97
N ILE A 95 6.35 -5.52 -1.35
CA ILE A 95 5.67 -6.28 -2.40
C ILE A 95 5.19 -7.61 -1.85
N ASN A 96 3.91 -7.92 -2.04
CA ASN A 96 3.40 -9.27 -1.84
C ASN A 96 3.94 -10.20 -2.95
N SER A 97 4.97 -10.98 -2.65
CA SER A 97 5.63 -11.85 -3.61
C SER A 97 6.40 -12.97 -2.94
N LYS A 98 6.51 -14.10 -3.66
CA LYS A 98 7.40 -15.22 -3.33
C LYS A 98 8.86 -14.96 -3.75
N LYS A 99 9.08 -13.98 -4.63
CA LYS A 99 10.41 -13.58 -5.07
C LYS A 99 11.15 -12.89 -3.94
N LYS A 100 12.46 -13.02 -3.94
CA LYS A 100 13.33 -12.29 -3.01
C LYS A 100 13.43 -10.81 -3.43
N PRO A 101 13.73 -9.89 -2.50
CA PRO A 101 13.85 -8.47 -2.81
C PRO A 101 14.84 -8.16 -3.94
N GLU A 102 15.95 -8.91 -4.03
CA GLU A 102 17.02 -8.69 -5.02
C GLU A 102 16.60 -9.04 -6.46
N GLU A 103 15.46 -9.73 -6.63
CA GLU A 103 14.89 -10.03 -7.95
C GLU A 103 14.10 -8.86 -8.54
N PHE A 104 13.94 -7.76 -7.80
CA PHE A 104 13.27 -6.55 -8.25
C PHE A 104 14.29 -5.44 -8.50
N ASP A 105 14.33 -4.96 -9.73
CA ASP A 105 15.23 -3.88 -10.16
C ASP A 105 14.65 -2.50 -9.83
N PHE A 106 14.66 -2.14 -8.55
CA PHE A 106 14.29 -0.81 -8.08
C PHE A 106 15.49 -0.11 -7.44
N LYS A 107 15.59 1.21 -7.62
CA LYS A 107 16.60 2.04 -6.93
C LYS A 107 16.31 2.17 -5.43
N ASN A 108 15.05 2.06 -5.05
CA ASN A 108 14.57 2.16 -3.68
C ASN A 108 14.73 0.83 -2.94
N PRO A 109 14.92 0.84 -1.61
CA PRO A 109 14.89 -0.37 -0.80
C PRO A 109 13.61 -1.18 -1.01
N VAL A 110 13.77 -2.49 -1.25
CA VAL A 110 12.66 -3.41 -1.48
C VAL A 110 12.56 -4.38 -0.30
N ALA A 111 11.33 -4.66 0.13
CA ALA A 111 10.99 -5.76 1.00
C ALA A 111 9.92 -6.62 0.32
N THR A 112 10.02 -7.94 0.48
CA THR A 112 9.04 -8.89 -0.06
C THR A 112 8.47 -9.75 1.04
N VAL A 113 7.21 -10.14 0.88
CA VAL A 113 6.53 -11.09 1.78
C VAL A 113 5.54 -11.91 0.99
N ASP A 114 5.49 -13.23 1.21
CA ASP A 114 4.45 -14.09 0.65
C ASP A 114 3.19 -14.03 1.52
N ALA A 115 2.54 -12.85 1.53
CA ALA A 115 1.37 -12.59 2.35
C ALA A 115 0.19 -13.50 1.95
N THR A 116 0.11 -13.87 0.68
CA THR A 116 -0.92 -14.78 0.17
C THR A 116 -0.82 -16.16 0.81
N SER A 117 0.36 -16.80 0.79
CA SER A 117 0.51 -18.14 1.40
C SER A 117 0.32 -18.09 2.92
N ILE A 118 0.79 -17.02 3.58
CA ILE A 118 0.57 -16.80 5.01
C ILE A 118 -0.93 -16.69 5.32
N ALA A 119 -1.69 -15.90 4.55
CA ALA A 119 -3.12 -15.77 4.77
C ALA A 119 -3.83 -17.12 4.61
N ILE A 120 -3.50 -17.89 3.56
CA ILE A 120 -4.09 -19.21 3.28
C ILE A 120 -3.78 -20.20 4.41
N SER A 121 -2.53 -20.25 4.90
CA SER A 121 -2.14 -21.18 5.98
C SER A 121 -2.88 -20.91 7.29
N HIS A 122 -3.28 -19.66 7.52
CA HIS A 122 -4.08 -19.24 8.67
C HIS A 122 -5.60 -19.22 8.41
N GLY A 123 -6.07 -19.65 7.23
CA GLY A 123 -7.49 -19.65 6.89
C GLY A 123 -8.10 -18.25 6.74
N LEU A 124 -7.28 -17.25 6.42
CA LEU A 124 -7.69 -15.87 6.18
C LEU A 124 -7.97 -15.64 4.69
N GLY A 125 -9.13 -15.06 4.37
CA GLY A 125 -9.57 -14.80 2.99
C GLY A 125 -10.45 -15.92 2.41
N THR A 126 -10.93 -15.72 1.19
CA THR A 126 -11.79 -16.69 0.50
C THR A 126 -10.95 -17.80 -0.12
N LYS A 127 -11.36 -19.07 0.06
CA LYS A 127 -10.72 -20.27 -0.53
C LYS A 127 -10.88 -20.39 -2.06
N THR A 128 -11.29 -19.32 -2.73
CA THR A 128 -11.70 -19.30 -4.13
C THR A 128 -10.56 -18.87 -5.03
#